data_AF-A0A4Q9HST8-F1
#
_entry.id   AF-A0A4Q9HST8-F1
#
_cell.length_a   1.000
_cell.length_b   1.000
_cell.length_c   1.000
_cell.angle_alpha   90.00
_cell.angle_beta   90.00
_cell.angle_gamma   90.00
#
_symmetry.space_group_name_H-M   'P 1'
#
loop_
_entity.id
_entity.type
_entity.pdbx_description
1 polymer ?
#
loop_
_entity_poly.entity_id
_entity_poly.type
_entity_poly.pdbx_seq_one_letter_code
_entity_poly.pdbx_strand_id
1 'polypeptide(L)'
;MPSDPQGHYKGPGPHPADVIQLDTPDLATPAHIHLPPRWASQTAKAGGSVAQLVICIAPLPGHSTATTGRCMYAKPGGYNMSLRLLVDVSYQVTVRTADTGRQLQSFKLKGDASDSESCPNLAPPEGEQIPRIVSAGTLVAKLKPLLDGTAS
;
A
#
# COMPACT_ATOMS: atom_id res chain seq x y z
N MET A 1 -0.09 12.27 35.04
CA MET A 1 0.11 12.46 33.58
C MET A 1 -1.20 12.97 33.00
N PRO A 2 -1.22 14.03 32.17
CA PRO A 2 -2.48 14.56 31.65
C PRO A 2 -3.09 13.61 30.63
N SER A 3 -4.36 13.28 30.84
CA SER A 3 -5.25 12.53 29.96
C SER A 3 -5.52 13.33 28.68
N ASP A 4 -5.29 12.74 27.51
CA ASP A 4 -5.55 13.38 26.22
C ASP A 4 -6.98 13.04 25.75
N PRO A 5 -7.89 14.02 25.66
CA PRO A 5 -9.31 13.81 25.35
C PRO A 5 -9.60 13.49 23.87
N GLN A 6 -8.58 13.30 23.03
CA GLN A 6 -8.77 12.91 21.62
C GLN A 6 -8.39 11.46 21.27
N GLY A 7 -7.80 10.66 22.18
CA GLY A 7 -7.94 9.18 22.14
C GLY A 7 -7.11 8.31 21.17
N HIS A 8 -6.08 8.82 20.49
CA HIS A 8 -5.32 8.05 19.48
C HIS A 8 -4.00 7.42 19.98
N TYR A 9 -3.57 6.32 19.33
CA TYR A 9 -2.40 5.44 19.56
C TYR A 9 -1.13 6.09 20.20
N LYS A 10 -0.58 5.51 21.30
CA LYS A 10 0.59 6.05 22.05
C LYS A 10 1.63 5.01 22.57
N GLY A 11 2.33 4.29 21.68
CA GLY A 11 3.60 3.59 22.02
C GLY A 11 3.58 2.04 22.02
N PRO A 12 4.73 1.38 22.30
CA PRO A 12 5.22 0.22 21.53
C PRO A 12 4.57 -1.14 21.84
N GLY A 13 4.18 -1.86 20.79
CA GLY A 13 3.68 -3.25 20.75
C GLY A 13 3.05 -3.54 19.38
N PRO A 14 2.82 -4.79 18.93
CA PRO A 14 2.33 -5.01 17.57
C PRO A 14 0.89 -4.52 17.39
N HIS A 15 0.71 -3.47 16.59
CA HIS A 15 -0.60 -2.94 16.21
C HIS A 15 -1.13 -3.67 14.99
N PRO A 16 -2.37 -4.18 15.06
CA PRO A 16 -3.04 -4.63 13.88
C PRO A 16 -3.25 -3.42 12.97
N ALA A 17 -2.85 -3.60 11.72
CA ALA A 17 -2.89 -2.60 10.69
C ALA A 17 -3.50 -3.21 9.42
N ASP A 18 -4.33 -2.42 8.77
CA ASP A 18 -4.92 -2.76 7.48
C ASP A 18 -4.46 -1.77 6.42
N VAL A 19 -4.12 -2.29 5.25
CA VAL A 19 -3.74 -1.48 4.09
C VAL A 19 -4.98 -1.27 3.23
N ILE A 20 -5.33 0.00 3.03
CA ILE A 20 -6.36 0.44 2.12
C ILE A 20 -5.67 1.19 0.97
N GLN A 21 -5.75 0.63 -0.22
CA GLN A 21 -5.35 1.35 -1.42
C GLN A 21 -6.54 2.21 -1.88
N LEU A 22 -6.35 3.52 -1.96
CA LEU A 22 -7.39 4.44 -2.43
C LEU A 22 -7.21 4.65 -3.93
N ASP A 23 -8.31 4.43 -4.65
CA ASP A 23 -8.44 4.19 -6.09
C ASP A 23 -7.37 4.82 -6.99
N THR A 24 -6.70 3.94 -7.76
CA THR A 24 -6.58 4.15 -9.20
C THR A 24 -7.86 3.59 -9.85
N PRO A 25 -8.70 4.41 -10.49
CA PRO A 25 -9.84 3.88 -11.22
C PRO A 25 -9.32 2.92 -12.31
N ASP A 26 -9.96 1.77 -12.43
CA ASP A 26 -9.87 0.82 -13.55
C ASP A 26 -8.69 -0.13 -13.74
N LEU A 27 -7.72 -0.23 -12.83
CA LEU A 27 -6.75 -1.32 -12.88
C LEU A 27 -6.82 -2.16 -11.64
N ALA A 28 -7.30 -3.40 -11.83
CA ALA A 28 -7.35 -4.47 -10.84
C ALA A 28 -6.26 -4.29 -9.80
N THR A 29 -6.70 -3.95 -8.59
CA THR A 29 -5.88 -3.63 -7.42
C THR A 29 -4.62 -4.48 -7.43
N PRO A 30 -3.42 -3.88 -7.37
CA PRO A 30 -2.21 -4.66 -7.24
C PRO A 30 -2.34 -5.62 -6.07
N ALA A 31 -1.72 -6.80 -6.22
CA ALA A 31 -1.74 -7.88 -5.24
C ALA A 31 -1.67 -7.30 -3.82
N HIS A 32 -2.70 -7.62 -3.02
CA HIS A 32 -2.86 -7.12 -1.66
C HIS A 32 -1.50 -6.99 -0.98
N ILE A 33 -1.10 -5.78 -0.60
CA ILE A 33 0.15 -5.62 0.15
C ILE A 33 -0.08 -6.31 1.50
N HIS A 34 0.38 -7.56 1.59
CA HIS A 34 0.23 -8.36 2.78
C HIS A 34 1.25 -7.88 3.80
N LEU A 35 0.75 -7.23 4.84
CA LEU A 35 1.56 -6.99 6.02
C LEU A 35 1.92 -8.35 6.66
N PRO A 36 3.06 -8.44 7.35
CA PRO A 36 3.41 -9.60 8.16
C PRO A 36 2.22 -10.03 9.03
N PRO A 37 1.90 -11.33 9.17
CA PRO A 37 0.70 -11.79 9.88
C PRO A 37 0.52 -11.22 11.29
N ARG A 38 1.63 -11.00 12.00
CA ARG A 38 1.68 -10.37 13.34
C ARG A 38 1.21 -8.90 13.39
N TRP A 39 1.12 -8.25 12.24
CA TRP A 39 0.63 -6.88 12.07
C TRP A 39 -0.74 -6.85 11.41
N ALA A 40 -1.29 -7.98 10.96
CA ALA A 40 -2.60 -7.99 10.33
C ALA A 40 -3.73 -8.01 11.37
N SER A 41 -4.83 -7.31 11.08
CA SER A 41 -6.06 -7.23 11.91
C SER A 41 -6.62 -8.59 12.33
N GLN A 42 -6.44 -9.63 11.51
CA GLN A 42 -6.97 -10.97 11.75
C GLN A 42 -6.43 -11.67 13.01
N THR A 43 -5.32 -11.20 13.59
CA THR A 43 -4.75 -11.77 14.82
C THR A 43 -5.24 -11.08 16.11
N ALA A 44 -5.87 -9.91 16.01
CA ALA A 44 -6.49 -9.25 17.15
C ALA A 44 -7.87 -9.85 17.40
N LYS A 45 -7.98 -10.75 18.37
CA LYS A 45 -9.27 -11.20 18.90
C LYS A 45 -10.15 -9.99 19.17
N ALA A 46 -11.36 -10.02 18.61
CA ALA A 46 -12.44 -9.04 18.81
C ALA A 46 -12.78 -8.90 20.30
N GLY A 47 -12.03 -8.06 21.02
CA GLY A 47 -12.15 -7.90 22.47
C GLY A 47 -10.91 -7.35 23.19
N GLY A 48 -9.75 -7.25 22.54
CA GLY A 48 -8.57 -6.59 23.10
C GLY A 48 -8.49 -5.10 22.75
N SER A 49 -8.08 -4.24 23.69
CA SER A 49 -7.88 -2.79 23.52
C SER A 49 -6.64 -2.44 22.67
N VAL A 50 -6.43 -3.16 21.57
CA VAL A 50 -5.26 -2.93 20.71
C VAL A 50 -5.61 -1.83 19.72
N ALA A 51 -4.84 -0.76 19.70
CA ALA A 51 -5.03 0.32 18.74
C ALA A 51 -4.86 -0.24 17.31
N GLN A 52 -5.88 -0.03 16.48
CA GLN A 52 -5.88 -0.43 15.08
C GLN A 52 -5.42 0.74 14.20
N LEU A 53 -4.55 0.45 13.23
CA LEU A 53 -4.06 1.43 12.27
C LEU A 53 -4.65 1.18 10.88
N VAL A 54 -5.00 2.25 10.18
CA VAL A 54 -5.41 2.22 8.78
C VAL A 54 -4.31 2.89 7.97
N ILE A 55 -3.75 2.17 7.01
CA ILE A 55 -2.71 2.65 6.11
C ILE A 55 -3.35 2.92 4.76
N CYS A 56 -3.54 4.19 4.43
CA CYS A 56 -4.03 4.61 3.12
C CYS A 56 -2.84 4.84 2.17
N ILE A 57 -2.89 4.25 0.98
CA ILE A 57 -1.90 4.47 -0.07
C ILE A 57 -2.59 5.09 -1.27
N ALA A 58 -2.12 6.25 -1.72
CA ALA A 58 -2.65 6.96 -2.88
C ALA A 58 -1.52 7.41 -3.81
N PRO A 59 -1.67 7.31 -5.13
CA PRO A 59 -0.70 7.86 -6.09
C PRO A 59 -0.61 9.39 -5.96
N LEU A 60 0.61 9.93 -6.01
CA LEU A 60 0.84 11.39 -6.06
C LEU A 60 0.75 11.90 -7.50
N PRO A 61 0.08 13.03 -7.76
CA PRO A 61 0.02 13.61 -9.10
C PRO A 61 1.43 13.94 -9.63
N GLY A 62 1.61 13.79 -10.95
CA GLY A 62 2.90 14.05 -11.61
C GLY A 62 3.78 12.81 -11.77
N HIS A 63 3.19 11.66 -12.09
CA HIS A 63 3.93 10.43 -12.40
C HIS A 63 4.91 10.63 -13.55
N SER A 64 6.06 9.97 -13.45
CA SER A 64 7.01 9.95 -14.54
C SER A 64 6.42 9.13 -15.69
N THR A 65 6.47 9.64 -16.91
CA THR A 65 6.17 8.84 -18.11
C THR A 65 7.33 7.92 -18.48
N ALA A 66 8.44 7.94 -17.73
CA ALA A 66 9.56 7.05 -17.95
C ALA A 66 9.10 5.61 -17.72
N THR A 67 9.12 4.83 -18.79
CA THR A 67 8.90 3.39 -18.74
C THR A 67 10.04 2.74 -17.95
N THR A 68 9.69 2.00 -16.92
CA THR A 68 10.67 1.31 -16.06
C THR A 68 10.53 -0.20 -16.10
N GLY A 69 9.55 -0.73 -16.81
CA GLY A 69 9.34 -2.17 -16.95
C GLY A 69 8.22 -2.49 -17.93
N ARG A 70 7.85 -3.77 -18.00
CA ARG A 70 6.79 -4.21 -18.91
C ARG A 70 6.01 -5.41 -18.36
N CYS A 71 4.70 -5.38 -18.59
CA CYS A 71 3.81 -6.51 -18.36
C CYS A 71 3.45 -7.15 -19.71
N MET A 72 3.50 -8.48 -19.77
CA MET A 72 3.15 -9.25 -20.96
C MET A 72 1.88 -10.04 -20.68
N TYR A 73 0.86 -9.83 -21.50
CA TYR A 73 -0.44 -10.47 -21.37
C TYR A 73 -0.74 -11.29 -22.61
N ALA A 74 -1.35 -12.46 -22.45
CA ALA A 74 -1.88 -13.20 -23.58
C ALA A 74 -3.06 -12.43 -24.19
N LYS A 75 -3.07 -12.25 -25.52
CA LYS A 75 -4.25 -11.69 -26.21
C LYS A 75 -5.35 -12.75 -26.28
N PRO A 76 -6.64 -12.34 -26.19
CA PRO A 76 -7.75 -13.24 -26.50
C PRO A 76 -7.59 -13.82 -27.92
N GLY A 77 -7.66 -15.15 -28.05
CA GLY A 77 -7.71 -15.83 -29.35
C GLY A 77 -6.39 -16.27 -29.99
N GLY A 78 -5.24 -16.29 -29.29
CA GLY A 78 -4.03 -16.92 -29.86
C GLY A 78 -2.71 -16.67 -29.13
N TYR A 79 -1.60 -16.97 -29.84
CA TYR A 79 -0.20 -16.92 -29.38
C TYR A 79 0.42 -15.51 -29.25
N ASN A 80 -0.35 -14.46 -29.57
CA ASN A 80 0.17 -13.10 -29.54
C ASN A 80 0.12 -12.52 -28.13
N MET A 81 1.22 -11.91 -27.69
CA MET A 81 1.26 -11.18 -26.42
C MET A 81 1.01 -9.69 -26.63
N SER A 82 0.22 -9.08 -25.75
CA SER A 82 0.12 -7.64 -25.62
C SER A 82 1.05 -7.14 -24.53
N LEU A 83 1.75 -6.05 -24.83
CA LEU A 83 2.65 -5.40 -23.89
C LEU A 83 1.93 -4.22 -23.22
N ARG A 84 2.17 -4.04 -21.93
CA ARG A 84 1.83 -2.83 -21.17
C ARG A 84 3.06 -2.31 -20.49
N LEU A 85 3.21 -1.00 -20.45
CA LEU A 85 4.39 -0.34 -19.90
C LEU A 85 4.18 -0.11 -18.41
N LEU A 86 5.18 -0.46 -17.60
CA LEU A 86 5.24 -0.04 -16.21
C LEU A 86 5.86 1.33 -16.13
N VAL A 87 5.28 2.21 -15.32
CA VAL A 87 5.77 3.58 -15.13
C VAL A 87 6.04 3.89 -13.67
N ASP A 88 7.03 4.76 -13.44
CA ASP A 88 7.40 5.15 -12.09
C ASP A 88 6.41 6.13 -11.48
N VAL A 89 5.81 5.69 -10.37
CA VAL A 89 4.85 6.45 -9.57
C VAL A 89 5.41 6.66 -8.17
N SER A 90 5.18 7.85 -7.62
CA SER A 90 5.33 8.08 -6.18
C SER A 90 3.96 8.04 -5.52
N TYR A 91 3.91 7.55 -4.29
CA TYR A 91 2.70 7.37 -3.50
C TYR A 91 2.80 8.17 -2.20
N GLN A 92 1.66 8.74 -1.80
CA GLN A 92 1.45 9.22 -0.45
C GLN A 92 0.93 8.07 0.39
N VAL A 93 1.68 7.70 1.43
CA VAL A 93 1.24 6.76 2.45
C VAL A 93 0.80 7.56 3.66
N THR A 94 -0.43 7.35 4.11
CA THR A 94 -1.00 8.02 5.27
C THR A 94 -1.44 6.98 6.29
N VAL A 95 -0.91 7.07 7.50
CA VAL A 95 -1.25 6.20 8.62
C VAL A 95 -2.24 6.93 9.52
N ARG A 96 -3.38 6.33 9.77
CA ARG A 96 -4.46 6.84 10.62
C ARG A 96 -4.78 5.85 11.71
N THR A 97 -5.37 6.30 12.81
CA THR A 97 -6.03 5.37 13.72
C THR A 97 -7.40 4.98 13.18
N ALA A 98 -7.78 3.72 13.37
CA ALA A 98 -9.06 3.21 12.88
C ALA A 98 -10.26 3.76 13.67
N ASP A 99 -10.09 3.99 14.96
CA ASP A 99 -11.14 4.39 15.91
C ASP A 99 -11.72 5.79 15.66
N THR A 100 -10.92 6.67 15.08
CA THR A 100 -11.16 8.13 15.10
C THR A 100 -10.66 8.81 13.83
N GLY A 101 -9.91 8.10 12.98
CA GLY A 101 -9.48 8.57 11.67
C GLY A 101 -8.37 9.63 11.68
N ARG A 102 -7.84 10.05 12.84
CA ARG A 102 -6.76 11.05 12.88
C ARG A 102 -5.51 10.47 12.24
N GLN A 103 -4.91 11.30 11.41
CA GLN A 103 -3.61 11.03 10.84
C GLN A 103 -2.54 11.02 11.93
N LEU A 104 -1.80 9.92 12.02
CA LEU A 104 -0.63 9.78 12.87
C LEU A 104 0.63 10.21 12.14
N GLN A 105 0.80 9.73 10.91
CA GLN A 105 1.95 10.06 10.08
C GLN A 105 1.57 10.01 8.60
N SER A 106 2.34 10.73 7.79
CA SER A 106 2.27 10.63 6.34
C SER A 106 3.67 10.72 5.77
N PHE A 107 3.98 9.92 4.75
CA PHE A 107 5.28 9.91 4.08
C PHE A 107 5.14 9.48 2.62
N LYS A 108 6.13 9.85 1.80
CA LYS A 108 6.17 9.53 0.38
C LYS A 108 7.02 8.30 0.13
N LEU A 109 6.53 7.38 -0.69
CA LEU A 109 7.28 6.22 -1.18
C LEU A 109 7.29 6.21 -2.70
N LYS A 110 8.39 5.79 -3.29
CA LYS A 110 8.45 5.49 -4.73
C LYS A 110 7.96 4.06 -4.94
N GLY A 111 7.23 3.81 -6.02
CA GLY A 111 6.99 2.46 -6.50
C GLY A 111 8.30 1.76 -6.84
N ASP A 112 8.52 0.60 -6.24
CA ASP A 112 9.77 -0.16 -6.30
C ASP A 112 9.55 -1.67 -6.36
N ALA A 113 8.28 -2.12 -6.37
CA ALA A 113 7.96 -3.52 -6.56
C ALA A 113 8.46 -4.03 -7.91
N SER A 114 8.74 -5.32 -7.99
CA SER A 114 9.14 -5.97 -9.23
C SER A 114 8.05 -5.87 -10.30
N ASP A 115 8.42 -6.15 -11.55
CA ASP A 115 7.46 -6.18 -12.65
C ASP A 115 6.34 -7.18 -12.36
N SER A 116 6.68 -8.39 -11.91
CA SER A 116 5.69 -9.43 -11.54
C SER A 116 4.74 -9.03 -10.41
N GLU A 117 5.19 -8.21 -9.46
CA GLU A 117 4.33 -7.73 -8.36
C GLU A 117 3.43 -6.57 -8.81
N SER A 118 3.92 -5.73 -9.73
CA SER A 118 3.19 -4.56 -10.22
C SER A 118 2.21 -4.90 -11.34
N CYS A 119 2.45 -5.98 -12.09
CA CYS A 119 1.57 -6.40 -13.17
C CYS A 119 0.26 -6.96 -12.62
N PRO A 120 -0.90 -6.33 -12.90
CA PRO A 120 -2.19 -6.93 -12.56
C PRO A 120 -2.38 -8.25 -13.31
N ASN A 121 -3.17 -9.15 -12.75
CA ASN A 121 -3.47 -10.45 -13.37
C ASN A 121 -4.29 -10.31 -14.67
N LEU A 122 -5.15 -9.29 -14.73
CA LEU A 122 -5.95 -8.96 -15.90
C LEU A 122 -5.29 -7.81 -16.66
N ALA A 123 -5.26 -7.93 -17.98
CA ALA A 123 -4.67 -6.92 -18.83
C ALA A 123 -5.47 -5.61 -18.73
N PRO A 124 -4.82 -4.46 -18.48
CA PRO A 124 -5.38 -3.14 -18.73
C PRO A 124 -5.98 -3.01 -20.15
N PRO A 125 -6.89 -2.05 -20.38
CA PRO A 125 -7.15 -1.51 -21.71
C PRO A 125 -5.86 -1.19 -22.49
N GLU A 126 -5.89 -1.33 -23.82
CA GLU A 126 -4.73 -1.00 -24.65
C GLU A 126 -4.37 0.49 -24.53
N GLY A 127 -3.06 0.78 -24.44
CA GLY A 127 -2.56 2.15 -24.26
C GLY A 127 -2.42 2.61 -22.81
N GLU A 128 -2.99 1.88 -21.85
CA GLU A 128 -2.84 2.21 -20.44
C GLU A 128 -1.45 1.85 -19.90
N GLN A 129 -0.94 2.76 -19.07
CA GLN A 129 0.29 2.57 -18.32
C GLN A 129 -0.05 1.96 -16.97
N ILE A 130 0.76 0.99 -16.56
CA ILE A 130 0.60 0.33 -15.26
C ILE A 130 1.53 1.05 -14.28
N PRO A 131 1.01 1.61 -13.18
CA PRO A 131 1.86 2.24 -12.19
C PRO A 131 2.67 1.16 -11.46
N ARG A 132 4.00 1.33 -11.36
CA ARG A 132 4.82 0.49 -10.49
C ARG A 132 4.39 0.72 -9.05
N ILE A 133 4.12 -0.35 -8.30
CA ILE A 133 3.57 -0.25 -6.95
C ILE A 133 4.68 -0.20 -5.90
N VAL A 134 4.34 0.18 -4.67
CA VAL A 134 5.25 0.05 -3.54
C VAL A 134 5.34 -1.43 -3.14
N SER A 135 6.56 -1.95 -3.03
CA SER A 135 6.79 -3.32 -2.56
C SER A 135 6.35 -3.49 -1.11
N ALA A 136 5.89 -4.69 -0.77
CA ALA A 136 5.55 -5.03 0.62
C ALA A 136 6.76 -4.83 1.56
N GLY A 137 7.97 -5.17 1.11
CA GLY A 137 9.20 -4.99 1.88
C GLY A 137 9.49 -3.52 2.22
N THR A 138 9.38 -2.62 1.25
CA THR A 138 9.60 -1.19 1.47
C THR A 138 8.51 -0.57 2.35
N LEU A 139 7.24 -0.96 2.15
CA LEU A 139 6.17 -0.52 3.02
C LEU A 139 6.38 -1.00 4.46
N VAL A 140 6.74 -2.28 4.64
CA VAL A 140 7.05 -2.88 5.95
C VAL A 140 8.21 -2.17 6.62
N ALA A 141 9.32 -1.93 5.90
CA ALA A 141 10.48 -1.23 6.45
C ALA A 141 10.14 0.19 6.94
N LYS A 142 9.20 0.87 6.26
CA LYS A 142 8.76 2.22 6.60
C LYS A 142 7.72 2.27 7.70
N LEU A 143 6.84 1.27 7.78
CA LEU A 143 5.85 1.15 8.85
C LEU A 143 6.42 0.53 10.11
N LYS A 144 7.51 -0.25 10.01
CA LYS A 144 8.13 -0.94 11.14
C LYS A 144 8.38 -0.01 12.33
N PRO A 145 8.97 1.19 12.18
CA PRO A 145 9.19 2.06 13.33
C PRO A 145 7.90 2.54 13.99
N LEU A 146 6.82 2.72 13.23
CA LEU A 146 5.52 3.12 13.76
C LEU A 146 4.84 1.98 14.52
N LEU A 147 4.93 0.77 13.97
CA LEU A 147 4.32 -0.44 14.54
C LEU A 147 5.14 -0.99 15.71
N ASP A 148 6.47 -0.83 15.70
CA ASP A 148 7.36 -1.22 16.79
C ASP A 148 7.52 -0.09 17.83
N GLY A 149 6.94 1.09 17.59
CA GLY A 149 7.02 2.26 18.48
C GLY A 149 8.43 2.85 18.63
N THR A 150 9.26 2.73 17.59
CA THR A 150 10.62 3.31 17.49
C THR A 150 10.68 4.53 16.57
N ALA A 151 9.55 4.97 16.00
CA ALA A 151 9.45 6.22 15.28
C ALA A 151 9.67 7.39 16.27
N SER A 152 10.76 8.15 16.05
CA SER A 152 11.11 9.36 16.81
C SER A 152 10.54 10.61 16.16
#